data_AF-A0A424TQR4-F1
#
_entry.id   AF-A0A424TQR4-F1
#
_cell.length_a   1.000
_cell.length_b   1.000
_cell.length_c   1.000
_cell.angle_alpha   90.00
_cell.angle_beta   90.00
_cell.angle_gamma   90.00
#
_symmetry.space_group_name_H-M   'P 1'
#
loop_
_entity.id
_entity.type
_entity.pdbx_description
1 polymer ?
#
loop_
_entity_poly.entity_id
_entity_poly.type
_entity_poly.pdbx_seq_one_letter_code
_entity_poly.pdbx_strand_id
1 'polypeptide(L)' 'MEHQKNEYYDEFGFYSPQELTRASRRQPEEDFPTGPSIGETIPPIVLPDQHGKLVDVSKSVGERGAIVVFHRSAYW' A
#
# COMPACT_ATOMS: atom_id res chain seq x y z
N MET A 1 -14.50 34.91 -7.42
CA MET A 1 -14.49 33.86 -6.38
C MET A 1 -13.03 33.49 -6.19
N GLU A 2 -12.46 33.87 -5.05
CA GLU A 2 -11.05 33.65 -4.74
C GLU A 2 -10.84 32.15 -4.45
N HIS A 3 -10.09 31.46 -5.29
CA HIS A 3 -9.66 30.09 -5.01
C HIS A 3 -8.59 30.18 -3.92
N GLN A 4 -8.92 29.76 -2.70
CA GLN A 4 -7.92 29.59 -1.66
C GLN A 4 -6.89 28.57 -2.16
N LYS A 5 -5.66 29.01 -2.33
CA LYS A 5 -4.57 28.20 -2.88
C LYS A 5 -4.15 27.21 -1.78
N ASN A 6 -4.71 26.01 -1.81
CA ASN A 6 -4.39 24.96 -0.86
C ASN A 6 -3.03 24.35 -1.22
N GLU A 7 -1.97 25.00 -0.76
CA GLU A 7 -0.59 24.53 -0.94
C GLU A 7 -0.14 23.75 0.29
N TYR A 8 -0.08 22.42 0.16
CA TYR A 8 0.41 21.56 1.24
C TYR A 8 1.82 21.08 0.91
N TYR A 9 2.77 21.50 1.75
CA TYR A 9 4.14 21.01 1.76
C TYR A 9 4.30 19.95 2.86
N ASP A 10 5.02 18.87 2.56
CA ASP A 10 5.46 17.94 3.59
C ASP A 10 6.77 18.39 4.26
N GLU A 11 7.22 17.63 5.25
CA GLU A 11 8.47 17.90 6.01
C GLU A 11 9.74 17.87 5.15
N PHE A 12 9.67 17.30 3.94
CA PHE A 12 10.76 17.24 2.96
C PHE A 12 10.65 18.34 1.90
N GLY A 13 9.65 19.22 1.98
CA GLY A 13 9.45 20.34 1.07
C GLY A 13 8.74 19.99 -0.25
N PHE A 14 8.14 18.81 -0.39
CA PHE A 14 7.37 18.48 -1.60
C PHE A 14 5.99 19.14 -1.57
N TYR A 15 5.73 19.94 -2.60
CA TYR A 15 4.42 20.53 -2.87
C TYR A 15 3.43 19.51 -3.43
N SER A 16 2.19 19.54 -2.94
CA SER A 16 1.05 19.07 -3.72
C SER A 16 -0.27 19.73 -3.26
N PRO A 17 -1.26 19.86 -4.16
CA PRO A 17 -2.56 20.46 -3.86
C PRO A 17 -3.44 19.59 -2.94
N GLN A 18 -2.97 18.41 -2.56
CA GLN A 18 -3.70 17.43 -1.74
C GLN A 18 -3.24 17.48 -0.28
N GLU A 19 -4.14 17.33 0.67
CA GLU A 19 -3.77 17.24 2.10
C GLU A 19 -2.83 16.07 2.41
N LEU A 20 -1.96 16.25 3.40
CA LEU A 20 -1.03 15.23 3.90
C LEU A 20 -1.73 14.00 4.51
N THR A 21 -3.01 14.12 4.89
CA THR A 21 -3.83 13.03 5.42
C THR A 21 -4.08 11.91 4.40
N ARG A 22 -3.97 12.21 3.10
CA ARG A 22 -4.16 11.23 2.02
C ARG A 22 -3.06 10.18 2.04
N ALA A 23 -3.44 8.91 1.85
CA ALA A 23 -2.50 7.79 1.85
C ALA A 23 -1.37 7.95 0.81
N SER A 24 -1.63 8.60 -0.32
CA SER A 24 -0.63 8.90 -1.34
C SER A 24 0.41 9.95 -0.94
N ARG A 25 0.14 10.71 0.14
CA ARG A 25 1.01 11.76 0.70
C ARG A 25 1.71 11.33 1.99
N ARG A 26 1.37 10.16 2.55
CA ARG A 26 1.99 9.65 3.79
C ARG A 26 3.25 8.88 3.46
N GLN A 27 4.39 9.41 3.91
CA GLN A 27 5.64 8.68 4.00
C GLN A 27 5.50 7.67 5.17
N PRO A 28 5.95 6.43 5.02
CA PRO A 28 6.11 5.53 6.16
C PRO A 28 7.09 6.13 7.17
N GLU A 29 6.78 6.03 8.47
CA GLU A 29 7.72 6.35 9.55
C GLU A 29 8.89 5.34 9.55
N GLU A 30 9.99 5.66 10.25
CA GLU A 30 11.23 4.85 10.23
C GLU A 30 11.00 3.38 10.64
N ASP A 31 10.05 3.13 11.55
CA ASP A 31 9.69 1.82 12.09
C ASP A 31 8.47 1.20 11.40
N PHE A 32 8.04 1.73 10.25
CA PHE A 32 6.88 1.21 9.55
C PHE A 32 7.12 -0.23 9.06
N PRO A 33 6.25 -1.20 9.41
CA PRO A 33 6.48 -2.60 9.06
C PRO A 33 6.32 -2.83 7.55
N THR A 34 7.34 -3.39 6.92
CA THR A 34 7.34 -3.71 5.49
C THR A 34 6.75 -5.09 5.17
N GLY A 35 6.36 -5.84 6.20
CA GLY A 35 5.81 -7.19 6.09
C GLY A 35 6.18 -8.06 7.29
N PRO A 36 5.83 -9.37 7.25
CA PRO A 36 6.18 -10.33 8.30
C PRO A 36 7.69 -10.54 8.41
N SER A 37 8.17 -10.81 9.61
CA SER A 37 9.56 -11.21 9.85
C SER A 37 9.83 -12.62 9.31
N ILE A 38 11.11 -12.97 9.14
CA ILE A 38 11.50 -14.33 8.75
C ILE A 38 10.99 -15.33 9.80
N GLY A 39 10.23 -16.32 9.35
CA GLY A 39 9.61 -17.34 10.22
C GLY A 39 8.23 -16.98 10.74
N GLU A 40 7.76 -15.75 10.55
CA GLU A 40 6.38 -15.37 10.86
C GLU A 40 5.41 -15.83 9.77
N THR A 41 4.17 -16.11 10.18
CA THR A 41 3.10 -16.52 9.28
C THR A 41 2.63 -15.36 8.42
N ILE A 42 2.32 -15.64 7.15
CA ILE A 42 1.67 -14.67 6.26
C ILE A 42 0.31 -14.26 6.86
N PRO A 43 -0.03 -12.96 6.92
CA PRO A 43 -1.33 -12.51 7.41
C PRO A 43 -2.49 -13.14 6.61
N PRO A 44 -3.69 -13.25 7.20
CA PRO A 44 -4.86 -13.79 6.50
C PRO A 44 -5.38 -12.78 5.47
N ILE A 45 -4.72 -12.72 4.31
CA ILE A 45 -5.06 -11.83 3.21
C ILE A 45 -6.12 -12.51 2.35
N VAL A 46 -7.31 -11.93 2.29
CA VAL A 46 -8.42 -12.39 1.44
C VAL A 46 -8.81 -11.26 0.49
N LEU A 47 -8.53 -11.43 -0.80
CA LEU A 47 -8.78 -10.42 -1.82
C LEU A 47 -9.37 -11.07 -3.08
N PRO A 48 -10.17 -10.34 -3.87
CA PRO A 48 -10.65 -10.82 -5.16
C PRO A 48 -9.51 -10.93 -6.17
N ASP A 49 -9.54 -11.99 -6.99
CA ASP A 49 -8.73 -12.09 -8.19
C ASP A 49 -9.26 -11.19 -9.33
N GLN A 50 -8.62 -11.25 -10.49
CA GLN A 50 -9.00 -10.47 -11.67
C GLN A 50 -10.42 -10.77 -12.21
N HIS A 51 -11.05 -11.86 -11.77
CA HIS A 51 -12.41 -12.25 -12.11
C HIS A 51 -13.40 -12.00 -10.95
N GLY A 52 -12.95 -11.39 -9.85
CA GLY A 52 -13.76 -11.11 -8.67
C GLY A 52 -13.91 -12.28 -7.70
N LYS A 53 -13.22 -13.42 -7.93
CA LYS A 53 -13.27 -14.57 -7.02
C LYS A 53 -12.36 -14.32 -5.83
N LEU A 54 -12.89 -14.49 -4.62
CA LEU A 54 -12.07 -14.35 -3.40
C LEU A 54 -10.99 -15.44 -3.33
N VAL A 55 -9.77 -15.01 -3.07
CA VAL A 55 -8.58 -15.84 -2.86
C VAL A 55 -8.06 -15.57 -1.45
N ASP A 56 -7.90 -16.65 -0.68
CA ASP A 56 -7.22 -16.64 0.61
C ASP A 56 -5.74 -17.00 0.37
N VAL A 57 -4.86 -16.00 0.47
CA VAL A 57 -3.43 -16.14 0.17
C VAL A 57 -2.77 -17.13 1.12
N SER A 58 -3.18 -17.15 2.40
CA SER A 58 -2.62 -18.05 3.41
C SER A 58 -2.84 -19.53 3.09
N LYS A 59 -3.93 -19.84 2.39
CA LYS A 59 -4.29 -21.20 1.94
C LYS A 59 -3.75 -21.54 0.55
N SER A 60 -3.20 -20.56 -0.15
CA SER A 60 -2.68 -20.72 -1.52
C SER A 60 -1.18 -21.05 -1.54
N VAL A 61 -0.58 -21.26 -0.36
CA VAL A 61 0.83 -21.64 -0.21
C VAL A 61 1.01 -23.12 -0.55
N GLY A 62 1.78 -23.41 -1.60
CA GLY A 62 2.09 -24.78 -2.03
C GLY A 62 3.25 -25.41 -1.26
N GLU A 63 3.60 -26.65 -1.59
CA GLU A 63 4.70 -27.41 -0.95
C GLU A 63 6.07 -26.69 -1.02
N ARG A 64 6.26 -25.84 -2.03
CA ARG A 64 7.49 -25.06 -2.25
C ARG A 64 7.38 -23.61 -1.75
N GLY A 65 6.33 -23.28 -1.01
CA GLY A 65 6.02 -21.93 -0.58
C GLY A 65 5.23 -21.13 -1.63
N ALA A 66 5.16 -19.82 -1.40
CA ALA A 66 4.50 -18.85 -2.28
C ALA A 66 5.31 -17.56 -2.35
N ILE A 67 5.09 -16.80 -3.42
CA ILE A 67 5.62 -15.45 -3.58
C ILE A 67 4.42 -14.50 -3.61
N VAL A 68 4.42 -13.49 -2.74
CA VAL A 68 3.40 -12.43 -2.71
C VAL A 68 4.04 -11.15 -3.24
N VAL A 69 3.46 -10.59 -4.31
CA VAL A 69 3.98 -9.38 -4.96
C VAL A 69 2.97 -8.25 -4.80
N PHE A 70 3.40 -7.17 -4.14
CA PHE A 70 2.66 -5.92 -4.11
C PHE A 70 3.11 -5.05 -5.27
N HIS A 71 2.19 -4.70 -6.16
CA HIS A 71 2.45 -3.77 -7.24
C HIS A 71 1.40 -2.67 -7.25
N ARG A 72 1.82 -1.46 -7.60
CA ARG A 72 0.89 -0.40 -7.97
C ARG A 72 0.94 -0.24 -9.48
N SER A 73 -0.21 -0.32 -10.14
CA SER A 73 -0.31 0.07 -11.54
C SER A 73 -0.30 1.59 -11.63
N ALA A 74 0.39 2.14 -12.63
CA ALA A 74 0.23 3.53 -13.03
C ALA A 74 -0.43 3.53 -14.40
N TYR A 75 -1.59 4.20 -14.50
CA TYR A 75 -2.12 4.62 -15.79
C TYR A 75 -1.44 5.95 -16.10
N TRP A 76 -0.60 5.96 -17.13
CA TRP A 76 0.10 7.15 -17.61
C TRP A 76 -0.82 7.98 -18.51
#